data_AF-I4FUB1-F1
#
_entry.id   AF-I4FUB1-F1
#
_cell.length_a   1.000
_cell.length_b   1.000
_cell.length_c   1.000
_cell.angle_alpha   90.00
_cell.angle_beta   90.00
_cell.angle_gamma   90.00
#
_symmetry.space_group_name_H-M   'P 1'
#
loop_
_entity.id
_entity.type
_entity.pdbx_description
1 polymer ?
#
loop_
_entity_poly.entity_id
_entity_poly.type
_entity_poly.pdbx_seq_one_letter_code
_entity_poly.pdbx_strand_id
1 'polypeptide(L)'
;MNIDKPEFTGYFLEFSAAVTGFSQFHLQGTGQAALYFDTVRGVVGGQIFEELLQTFHDQGVEAVLTSGKLGPIARNIIKLWYIATWEQLPSAWRERFGIPVNDSTFIAAPYAYPEALVWSAIGVNPPGAKAQGYGTWSDPPSVKLS
;
A
#
# COMPACT_ATOMS: atom_id res chain seq x y z
N MET A 1 10.51 -7.35 20.60
CA MET A 1 9.17 -7.99 20.71
C MET A 1 8.99 -8.88 19.49
N ASN A 2 8.23 -9.99 19.55
CA ASN A 2 8.06 -10.86 18.38
C ASN A 2 7.08 -10.21 17.38
N ILE A 3 7.58 -9.85 16.20
CA ILE A 3 6.81 -9.19 15.13
C ILE A 3 5.98 -10.18 14.30
N ASP A 4 6.17 -11.49 14.50
CA ASP A 4 5.38 -12.55 13.85
C ASP A 4 4.00 -12.75 14.51
N LYS A 5 3.60 -11.82 15.38
CA LYS A 5 2.31 -11.91 16.03
C LYS A 5 1.19 -11.52 15.08
N PRO A 6 0.07 -12.28 15.05
CA PRO A 6 -1.05 -12.04 14.13
C PRO A 6 -1.71 -10.66 14.29
N GLU A 7 -1.51 -9.98 15.44
CA GLU A 7 -1.98 -8.61 15.67
C GLU A 7 -1.38 -7.58 14.69
N PHE A 8 -0.11 -7.73 14.27
CA PHE A 8 0.52 -6.77 13.36
C PHE A 8 -0.08 -6.81 11.96
N THR A 9 -0.50 -7.98 11.48
CA THR A 9 -1.22 -8.10 10.21
C THR A 9 -2.57 -7.38 10.28
N GLY A 10 -3.25 -7.44 11.43
CA GLY A 10 -4.47 -6.68 11.69
C GLY A 10 -4.23 -5.17 11.62
N TYR A 11 -3.24 -4.66 12.35
CA TYR A 11 -2.90 -3.24 12.35
C TYR A 11 -2.47 -2.75 10.97
N PHE A 12 -1.76 -3.57 10.19
CA PHE A 12 -1.40 -3.23 8.83
C PHE A 12 -2.62 -3.08 7.93
N LEU A 13 -3.60 -3.99 8.04
CA LEU A 13 -4.86 -3.91 7.28
C LEU A 13 -5.72 -2.73 7.72
N GLU A 14 -5.79 -2.44 9.03
CA GLU A 14 -6.48 -1.26 9.58
C GLU A 14 -5.87 0.03 9.06
N PHE A 15 -4.53 0.16 9.12
CA PHE A 15 -3.81 1.30 8.58
C PHE A 15 -4.07 1.45 7.08
N SER A 16 -3.93 0.34 6.34
CA SER A 16 -4.14 0.30 4.89
C SER A 16 -5.55 0.74 4.50
N ALA A 17 -6.57 0.28 5.23
CA ALA A 17 -7.95 0.69 4.99
C ALA A 17 -8.13 2.19 5.21
N ALA A 18 -7.57 2.72 6.30
CA ALA A 18 -7.66 4.14 6.64
C ALA A 18 -6.98 5.04 5.61
N VAL A 19 -5.82 4.65 5.07
CA VAL A 19 -5.07 5.47 4.08
C VAL A 19 -5.51 5.29 2.63
N THR A 20 -6.19 4.19 2.30
CA THR A 20 -6.68 3.95 0.93
C THR A 20 -8.13 4.34 0.73
N GLY A 21 -8.94 4.37 1.79
CA GLY A 21 -10.39 4.57 1.72
C GLY A 21 -11.17 3.29 1.38
N PHE A 22 -10.50 2.15 1.18
CA PHE A 22 -11.12 0.86 0.94
C PHE A 22 -11.32 0.07 2.24
N SER A 23 -12.37 -0.76 2.31
CA SER A 23 -12.61 -1.59 3.49
C SER A 23 -11.55 -2.69 3.64
N GLN A 24 -11.30 -3.14 4.88
CA GLN A 24 -10.38 -4.27 5.12
C GLN A 24 -10.80 -5.53 4.34
N PHE A 25 -12.11 -5.79 4.23
CA PHE A 25 -12.64 -6.88 3.43
C PHE A 25 -12.25 -6.75 1.95
N HIS A 26 -12.35 -5.55 1.38
CA HIS A 26 -11.93 -5.30 0.00
C HIS A 26 -10.42 -5.53 -0.17
N LEU A 27 -9.61 -4.98 0.74
CA LEU A 27 -8.16 -5.13 0.72
C LEU A 27 -7.73 -6.60 0.83
N GLN A 28 -8.36 -7.38 1.70
CA GLN A 28 -8.13 -8.82 1.81
C GLN A 28 -8.56 -9.56 0.53
N GLY A 29 -9.67 -9.16 -0.08
CA GLY A 29 -10.17 -9.75 -1.32
C GLY A 29 -9.21 -9.65 -2.51
N THR A 30 -8.28 -8.69 -2.50
CA THR A 30 -7.21 -8.58 -3.53
C THR A 30 -6.17 -9.71 -3.47
N GLY A 31 -6.08 -10.41 -2.33
CA GLY A 31 -5.01 -11.38 -2.06
C GLY A 31 -3.62 -10.77 -1.83
N GLN A 32 -3.46 -9.44 -1.84
CA GLN A 32 -2.14 -8.77 -1.76
C GLN A 32 -1.69 -8.43 -0.34
N ALA A 33 -2.56 -8.60 0.67
CA ALA A 33 -2.29 -8.14 2.03
C ALA A 33 -0.98 -8.70 2.63
N ALA A 34 -0.78 -10.02 2.53
CA ALA A 34 0.44 -10.67 3.02
C ALA A 34 1.69 -10.23 2.24
N LEU A 35 1.59 -10.17 0.90
CA LEU A 35 2.67 -9.70 0.05
C LEU A 35 3.12 -8.29 0.44
N TYR A 36 2.19 -7.35 0.60
CA TYR A 36 2.53 -5.97 0.92
C TYR A 36 3.04 -5.81 2.36
N PHE A 37 2.50 -6.57 3.31
CA PHE A 37 3.03 -6.65 4.67
C PHE A 37 4.51 -7.08 4.66
N ASP A 38 4.82 -8.19 3.97
CA ASP A 38 6.17 -8.74 3.88
C ASP A 38 7.10 -7.83 3.09
N THR A 39 6.61 -7.18 2.04
CA THR A 39 7.38 -6.22 1.24
C THR A 39 7.85 -5.05 2.10
N VAL A 40 6.93 -4.42 2.84
CA VAL A 40 7.26 -3.26 3.68
C VAL A 40 8.23 -3.68 4.79
N ARG A 41 7.91 -4.77 5.51
CA ARG A 41 8.78 -5.33 6.57
C ARG A 41 10.17 -5.68 6.05
N GLY A 42 10.26 -6.27 4.86
CA GLY A 42 11.51 -6.69 4.23
C GLY A 42 12.36 -5.53 3.72
N VAL A 43 11.75 -4.40 3.34
CA VAL A 43 12.49 -3.20 2.94
C VAL A 43 12.94 -2.40 4.17
N VAL A 44 12.03 -2.01 5.07
CA VAL A 44 12.35 -1.06 6.15
C VAL A 44 12.87 -1.73 7.43
N GLY A 45 12.79 -3.07 7.49
CA GLY A 45 13.13 -3.84 8.67
C GLY A 45 12.03 -3.86 9.73
N GLY A 46 12.02 -4.90 10.56
CA GLY A 46 10.94 -5.13 11.53
C GLY A 46 10.77 -4.00 12.55
N GLN A 47 11.86 -3.39 13.04
CA GLN A 47 11.77 -2.35 14.07
C GLN A 47 11.05 -1.08 13.58
N ILE A 48 11.39 -0.58 12.39
CA ILE A 48 10.76 0.61 11.82
C ILE A 48 9.31 0.30 11.43
N PHE A 49 9.04 -0.91 10.95
CA PHE A 49 7.68 -1.31 10.60
C PHE A 49 6.78 -1.45 11.84
N GLU A 50 7.29 -2.02 12.93
CA GLU A 50 6.60 -2.08 14.23
C GLU A 50 6.32 -0.66 14.77
N GLU A 51 7.29 0.25 14.70
CA GLU A 51 7.11 1.66 15.08
C GLU A 51 6.01 2.35 14.27
N LEU A 52 5.90 2.07 12.96
CA LEU A 52 4.84 2.59 12.11
C LEU A 52 3.47 2.12 12.60
N LEU A 53 3.31 0.81 12.80
CA LEU A 53 2.03 0.21 13.19
C LEU A 53 1.60 0.63 14.60
N GLN A 54 2.55 0.75 15.54
CA GLN A 54 2.29 1.25 16.88
C GLN A 54 1.92 2.73 16.87
N THR A 55 2.64 3.56 16.11
CA THR A 55 2.30 4.98 15.97
C THR A 55 0.90 5.16 15.39
N PHE A 56 0.52 4.36 14.39
CA PHE A 56 -0.85 4.35 13.88
C PHE A 56 -1.86 3.94 14.95
N HIS A 57 -1.61 2.85 15.67
CA HIS A 57 -2.53 2.34 16.68
C HIS A 57 -2.75 3.35 17.81
N ASP A 58 -1.68 3.99 18.28
CA ASP A 58 -1.71 4.87 19.45
C ASP A 58 -2.15 6.31 19.10
N GLN A 59 -1.80 6.80 17.91
CA GLN A 59 -1.91 8.23 17.55
C GLN A 59 -2.67 8.49 16.24
N GLY A 60 -3.01 7.44 15.49
CA GLY A 60 -3.78 7.53 14.25
C GLY A 60 -2.95 7.85 13.00
N VAL A 61 -3.66 7.94 11.86
CA VAL A 61 -3.06 8.10 10.52
C VAL A 61 -2.25 9.39 10.39
N GLU A 62 -2.75 10.50 10.95
CA GLU A 62 -2.13 11.81 10.80
C GLU A 62 -0.71 11.84 11.39
N ALA A 63 -0.52 11.23 12.56
CA ALA A 63 0.78 11.11 13.22
C ALA A 63 1.80 10.36 12.33
N VAL A 64 1.36 9.30 11.66
CA VAL A 64 2.21 8.54 10.73
C VAL A 64 2.55 9.35 9.48
N LEU A 65 1.55 9.98 8.84
CA LEU A 65 1.75 10.70 7.57
C LEU A 65 2.60 11.97 7.71
N THR A 66 2.50 12.64 8.85
CA THR A 66 3.25 13.87 9.16
C THR A 66 4.66 13.57 9.71
N SER A 67 4.92 12.35 10.21
CA SER A 67 6.24 11.93 10.64
C SER A 67 7.25 11.97 9.50
N GLY A 68 8.38 12.65 9.70
CA GLY A 68 9.49 12.66 8.74
C GLY A 68 10.14 11.28 8.55
N LYS A 69 9.98 10.36 9.52
CA LYS A 69 10.49 8.99 9.46
C LYS A 69 9.46 8.02 8.88
N LEU A 70 8.22 8.07 9.35
CA LEU A 70 7.21 7.06 9.00
C LEU A 70 6.39 7.47 7.76
N GLY A 71 6.27 8.77 7.52
CA GLY A 71 5.48 9.31 6.42
C GLY A 71 5.92 8.82 5.04
N PRO A 72 7.22 8.79 4.70
CA PRO A 72 7.66 8.24 3.41
C PRO A 72 7.30 6.76 3.23
N ILE A 73 7.36 5.97 4.30
CA ILE A 73 7.00 4.54 4.31
C ILE A 73 5.48 4.38 4.13
N ALA A 74 4.68 5.18 4.84
CA ALA A 74 3.23 5.22 4.68
C ALA A 74 2.80 5.54 3.23
N ARG A 75 3.48 6.50 2.59
CA ARG A 75 3.23 6.83 1.18
C ARG A 75 3.56 5.65 0.25
N ASN A 76 4.62 4.89 0.55
CA ASN A 76 4.92 3.66 -0.19
C ASN A 76 3.88 2.56 0.04
N ILE A 77 3.32 2.42 1.25
CA ILE A 77 2.19 1.50 1.50
C ILE A 77 1.00 1.88 0.60
N ILE A 78 0.67 3.17 0.49
CA ILE A 78 -0.39 3.65 -0.41
C ILE A 78 -0.05 3.30 -1.87
N LYS A 79 1.19 3.49 -2.31
CA LYS A 79 1.62 3.15 -3.68
C LYS A 79 1.58 1.65 -3.96
N LEU A 80 1.95 0.80 -3.00
CA LEU A 80 1.79 -0.64 -3.12
C LEU A 80 0.32 -0.99 -3.37
N TRP A 81 -0.61 -0.42 -2.59
CA TRP A 81 -2.03 -0.66 -2.80
C TRP A 81 -2.55 -0.16 -4.15
N TYR A 82 -2.23 1.08 -4.52
CA TYR A 82 -2.80 1.70 -5.71
C TYR A 82 -2.15 1.24 -7.02
N ILE A 83 -0.84 0.98 -7.03
CA ILE A 83 -0.06 0.74 -8.25
C ILE A 83 0.95 -0.43 -8.11
N ALA A 84 0.82 -1.26 -7.07
CA ALA A 84 1.67 -2.44 -6.83
C ALA A 84 3.19 -2.16 -6.74
N THR A 85 3.57 -0.90 -6.55
CA THR A 85 4.96 -0.43 -6.68
C THR A 85 5.46 0.13 -5.36
N TRP A 86 6.64 -0.32 -4.94
CA TRP A 86 7.46 0.36 -3.96
C TRP A 86 8.38 1.34 -4.69
N GLU A 87 8.42 2.60 -4.26
CA GLU A 87 9.40 3.57 -4.73
C GLU A 87 10.54 3.71 -3.72
N GLN A 88 11.77 3.81 -4.22
CA GLN A 88 12.93 4.04 -3.36
C GLN A 88 12.70 5.23 -2.41
N LEU A 89 13.07 5.07 -1.14
CA LEU A 89 12.89 6.13 -0.15
C LEU A 89 13.70 7.39 -0.52
N PRO A 90 13.18 8.59 -0.20
CA PRO A 90 13.86 9.85 -0.50
C PRO A 90 15.29 9.88 0.04
N SER A 91 16.21 10.54 -0.68
CA SER A 91 17.62 10.64 -0.24
C SER A 91 17.74 11.24 1.15
N ALA A 92 16.99 12.31 1.45
CA ALA A 92 16.96 12.93 2.78
C ALA A 92 16.50 11.97 3.90
N TRP A 93 15.65 10.99 3.58
CA TRP A 93 15.28 9.94 4.53
C TRP A 93 16.45 8.99 4.76
N ARG A 94 17.07 8.51 3.67
CA ARG A 94 18.19 7.56 3.70
C ARG A 94 19.42 8.13 4.40
N GLU A 95 19.71 9.40 4.19
CA GLU A 95 20.79 10.13 4.87
C GLU A 95 20.58 10.21 6.39
N ARG A 96 19.31 10.28 6.84
CA ARG A 96 18.97 10.48 8.24
C ARG A 96 18.72 9.17 9.01
N PHE A 97 18.18 8.15 8.35
CA PHE A 97 17.72 6.91 8.99
C PHE A 97 18.44 5.66 8.48
N GLY A 98 19.40 5.81 7.57
CA GLY A 98 20.17 4.74 6.97
C GLY A 98 19.61 4.26 5.63
N ILE A 99 20.41 3.52 4.86
CA ILE A 99 20.01 2.94 3.58
C ILE A 99 19.55 1.50 3.83
N PRO A 100 18.25 1.19 3.66
CA PRO A 100 17.80 -0.18 3.78
C PRO A 100 18.31 -1.04 2.62
N VAL A 101 18.67 -2.30 2.90
CA VAL A 101 19.36 -3.19 1.95
C VAL A 101 18.58 -3.39 0.64
N ASN A 102 17.24 -3.44 0.73
CA ASN A 102 16.36 -3.73 -0.41
C ASN A 102 15.63 -2.48 -0.93
N ASP A 103 16.04 -1.27 -0.54
CA ASP A 103 15.36 -0.03 -0.92
C ASP A 103 15.73 0.43 -2.33
N SER A 104 14.96 -0.05 -3.31
CA SER A 104 15.01 0.34 -4.72
C SER A 104 13.59 0.52 -5.26
N THR A 105 13.38 1.08 -6.45
CA THR A 105 12.03 1.12 -7.05
C THR A 105 11.72 -0.21 -7.73
N PHE A 106 10.67 -0.90 -7.30
CA PHE A 106 10.27 -2.20 -7.85
C PHE A 106 8.75 -2.46 -7.72
N ILE A 107 8.25 -3.36 -8.58
CA ILE A 107 6.90 -3.91 -8.46
C ILE A 107 6.95 -5.08 -7.48
N ALA A 108 6.09 -5.09 -6.47
CA ALA A 108 6.13 -6.11 -5.40
C ALA A 108 5.98 -7.54 -5.95
N ALA A 109 5.09 -7.73 -6.91
CA ALA A 109 5.00 -8.94 -7.71
C ALA A 109 4.29 -8.68 -9.05
N PRO A 110 4.62 -9.40 -10.15
CA PRO A 110 3.93 -9.24 -11.42
C PRO A 110 2.41 -9.44 -11.34
N TYR A 111 1.95 -10.38 -10.49
CA TYR A 111 0.53 -10.69 -10.30
C TYR A 111 -0.20 -9.66 -9.41
N ALA A 112 0.50 -8.69 -8.83
CA ALA A 112 -0.13 -7.63 -8.03
C ALA A 112 -0.72 -6.51 -8.90
N TYR A 113 -0.17 -6.28 -10.10
CA TYR A 113 -0.65 -5.25 -11.04
C TYR A 113 -2.14 -5.38 -11.39
N PRO A 114 -2.68 -6.58 -11.73
CA PRO A 114 -4.11 -6.73 -12.04
C PRO A 114 -5.04 -6.47 -10.85
N GLU A 115 -4.53 -6.50 -9.62
CA GLU A 115 -5.29 -6.31 -8.38
C GLU A 115 -5.06 -4.92 -7.74
N ALA A 116 -4.34 -4.04 -8.44
CA ALA A 116 -4.04 -2.71 -7.95
C ALA A 116 -5.31 -1.83 -7.82
N LEU A 117 -5.43 -1.09 -6.72
CA LEU A 117 -6.68 -0.37 -6.40
C LEU A 117 -7.00 0.77 -7.37
N VAL A 118 -6.02 1.26 -8.16
CA VAL A 118 -6.27 2.29 -9.17
C VAL A 118 -7.35 1.87 -10.16
N TRP A 119 -7.44 0.59 -10.51
CA TRP A 119 -8.43 0.07 -11.45
C TRP A 119 -9.85 0.22 -10.92
N SER A 120 -10.06 -0.25 -9.68
CA SER A 120 -11.33 -0.09 -8.96
C SER A 120 -11.67 1.39 -8.72
N ALA A 121 -10.68 2.22 -8.37
CA ALA A 121 -10.88 3.63 -8.06
C ALA A 121 -11.34 4.46 -9.27
N ILE A 122 -10.87 4.11 -10.48
CA ILE A 122 -11.28 4.80 -11.72
C ILE A 122 -12.36 4.04 -12.51
N GLY A 123 -12.85 2.92 -11.98
CA GLY A 123 -13.95 2.15 -12.57
C GLY A 123 -13.61 1.39 -13.85
N VAL A 124 -12.35 0.96 -14.02
CA VAL A 124 -11.90 0.23 -15.21
C VAL A 124 -11.20 -1.08 -14.85
N ASN A 125 -11.06 -1.98 -15.83
CA ASN A 125 -10.25 -3.18 -15.70
C ASN A 125 -8.77 -2.90 -16.03
N PRO A 126 -7.83 -3.64 -15.43
CA PRO A 126 -6.40 -3.52 -15.70
C PRO A 126 -6.07 -3.82 -17.17
N PRO A 127 -5.46 -2.87 -17.90
CA PRO A 127 -5.01 -3.08 -19.27
C PRO A 127 -4.10 -4.30 -19.41
N GLY A 128 -4.30 -5.10 -20.46
CA GLY A 128 -3.45 -6.26 -20.76
C GLY A 128 -3.57 -7.46 -19.82
N ALA A 129 -4.35 -7.36 -18.72
CA ALA A 129 -4.56 -8.44 -17.77
C ALA A 129 -6.02 -8.90 -17.69
N LYS A 130 -6.98 -7.98 -17.80
CA LYS A 130 -8.42 -8.29 -17.85
C LYS A 130 -9.03 -7.49 -18.99
N ALA A 131 -9.42 -8.17 -20.08
CA ALA A 131 -10.02 -7.51 -21.23
C ALA A 131 -11.37 -6.89 -20.84
N GLN A 132 -11.61 -5.66 -21.29
CA GLN A 132 -12.96 -5.11 -21.29
C GLN A 132 -13.80 -5.80 -22.38
N GLY A 133 -15.11 -5.87 -22.18
CA GLY A 133 -16.01 -6.27 -23.25
C GLY A 133 -15.90 -5.31 -24.45
N TYR A 134 -16.02 -5.84 -25.68
CA TYR A 134 -16.07 -5.01 -26.88
C TYR A 134 -17.21 -3.98 -26.77
N GLY A 135 -16.93 -2.72 -27.13
CA GLY A 135 -17.92 -1.65 -27.12
C GLY A 135 -18.09 -0.93 -25.78
N THR A 136 -17.40 -1.32 -24.71
CA THR A 136 -17.47 -0.63 -23.41
C THR A 136 -16.98 0.83 -23.43
N TRP A 137 -16.30 1.24 -24.50
CA TRP A 137 -15.87 2.61 -24.78
C TRP A 137 -16.89 3.44 -25.56
N SER A 138 -18.03 2.88 -25.99
CA SER A 138 -19.06 3.62 -26.74
C SER A 138 -19.91 4.52 -25.86
N ASP A 139 -20.03 4.18 -24.56
CA ASP A 139 -20.85 4.92 -23.62
C ASP A 139 -20.01 5.92 -22.81
N PRO A 140 -20.49 7.15 -22.59
CA PRO A 140 -19.80 8.12 -21.75
C PRO A 140 -19.78 7.65 -20.28
N PRO A 141 -18.75 8.02 -19.49
CA PRO A 141 -18.66 7.62 -18.10
C PRO A 141 -19.84 8.17 -17.28
N SER A 142 -20.51 7.29 -16.53
CA SER A 142 -21.60 7.70 -15.65
C SER A 142 -21.04 8.25 -14.34
N VAL A 143 -20.97 9.58 -14.20
CA VAL A 143 -20.65 10.21 -12.92
C VAL A 143 -21.95 10.44 -12.15
N LYS A 144 -22.16 9.71 -11.05
CA LYS A 144 -23.17 10.08 -10.05
C LYS A 144 -22.46 10.85 -8.95
N LEU A 145 -22.63 12.16 -8.93
CA LEU A 145 -22.28 12.97 -7.76
C LEU A 145 -23.37 12.72 -6.71
N SER A 146 -23.06 11.92 -5.69
CA SER A 146 -23.89 11.73 -4.50
C SER A 146 -23.62 12.83 -3.49
#